data_AF-A0A4Q3KK01-F1
#
_entry.id   AF-A0A4Q3KK01-F1
#
_cell.length_a   1.000
_cell.length_b   1.000
_cell.length_c   1.000
_cell.angle_alpha   90.00
_cell.angle_beta   90.00
_cell.angle_gamma   90.00
#
_symmetry.space_group_name_H-M   'P 1'
#
loop_
_entity.id
_entity.type
_entity.pdbx_description
1 polymer ?
#
loop_
_entity_poly.entity_id
_entity_poly.type
_entity_poly.pdbx_seq_one_letter_code
_entity_poly.pdbx_strand_id
1 'polypeptide(L)'
;PEACSQLRATQLAATSQGVARSCEQASGSAQHTRQIAEDSSRDSQRTTASIQQLNQRLNDTAQALGRVSEQGQQIQSVVDAIRGIAEQTNLLALNAAIEAARAGEQGRGFAVVADEVRSLSQRTQASTGQIAGTVESLRSTVKQAVDLMQAACGQAQVDAQSVMGLGERLGDIAGAVQGVTDTLAQIATAVEEQAATADEVSSNIQQVDQAAVRLLDGARAVNQAADRLGEGSRALSANTARFNLG
;
A
#
# COMPACT_ATOMS: atom_id res chain seq x y z
N PRO A 1 39.76 -15.87 -40.47
CA PRO A 1 38.51 -16.57 -40.08
C PRO A 1 38.60 -17.17 -38.66
N GLU A 2 39.71 -17.82 -38.31
CA GLU A 2 40.01 -18.35 -36.96
C GLU A 2 39.92 -17.31 -35.84
N ALA A 3 40.63 -16.19 -35.98
CA ALA A 3 40.59 -15.09 -35.01
C ALA A 3 39.16 -14.60 -34.76
N CYS A 4 38.28 -14.67 -35.77
CA CYS A 4 36.87 -14.28 -35.61
C CYS A 4 36.06 -15.31 -34.81
N SER A 5 36.39 -16.61 -34.90
CA SER A 5 35.69 -17.67 -34.16
C SER A 5 36.11 -17.77 -32.69
N GLN A 6 37.40 -17.66 -32.38
CA GLN A 6 37.87 -17.55 -30.98
C GLN A 6 37.39 -16.26 -30.33
N LEU A 7 37.45 -15.13 -31.04
CA LEU A 7 36.91 -13.86 -30.55
C LEU A 7 35.41 -13.99 -30.21
N ARG A 8 34.63 -14.72 -31.02
CA ARG A 8 33.21 -14.96 -30.74
C ARG A 8 32.97 -15.80 -29.50
N ALA A 9 33.77 -16.84 -29.24
CA ALA A 9 33.64 -17.64 -28.02
C ALA A 9 34.00 -16.82 -26.76
N THR A 10 35.11 -16.10 -26.79
CA THR A 10 35.51 -15.22 -25.67
C THR A 10 34.51 -14.09 -25.45
N GLN A 11 33.94 -13.54 -26.52
CA GLN A 11 32.91 -12.52 -26.45
C GLN A 11 31.61 -13.07 -25.87
N LEU A 12 31.23 -14.31 -26.21
CA LEU A 12 30.07 -14.99 -25.63
C LEU A 12 30.24 -15.26 -24.13
N ALA A 13 31.44 -15.67 -23.69
CA ALA A 13 31.75 -15.83 -22.26
C ALA A 13 31.67 -14.49 -21.50
N ALA A 14 32.21 -13.41 -22.08
CA ALA A 14 32.14 -12.08 -21.50
C ALA A 14 30.69 -11.56 -21.40
N THR A 15 29.87 -11.78 -22.44
CA THR A 15 28.45 -11.42 -22.40
C THR A 15 27.69 -12.24 -21.36
N SER A 16 28.01 -13.54 -21.23
CA SER A 16 27.39 -14.43 -20.24
C SER A 16 27.65 -13.92 -18.81
N GLN A 17 28.89 -13.57 -18.48
CA GLN A 17 29.20 -12.93 -17.19
C GLN A 17 28.50 -11.58 -16.98
N GLY A 18 28.25 -10.83 -18.05
CA GLY A 18 27.48 -9.58 -17.99
C GLY A 18 26.01 -9.80 -17.69
N VAL A 19 25.40 -10.82 -18.30
CA VAL A 19 24.01 -11.22 -18.04
C VAL A 19 23.87 -11.78 -16.62
N ALA A 20 24.78 -12.65 -16.17
CA ALA A 20 24.77 -13.19 -14.81
C ALA A 20 24.78 -12.08 -13.74
N ARG A 21 25.68 -11.10 -13.87
CA ARG A 21 25.73 -9.93 -12.97
C ARG A 21 24.45 -9.11 -13.00
N SER A 22 23.86 -8.97 -14.18
CA SER A 22 22.58 -8.25 -14.34
C SER A 22 21.43 -9.01 -13.67
N CYS A 23 21.43 -10.35 -13.73
CA CYS A 23 20.47 -11.20 -13.02
C CYS A 23 20.62 -11.08 -11.50
N GLU A 24 21.85 -11.10 -10.98
CA GLU A 24 22.11 -10.89 -9.55
C GLU A 24 21.60 -9.53 -9.06
N GLN A 25 21.92 -8.45 -9.79
CA GLN A 25 21.46 -7.11 -9.44
C GLN A 25 19.93 -7.01 -9.50
N ALA A 26 19.30 -7.56 -10.55
CA ALA A 26 17.85 -7.59 -10.70
C ALA A 26 17.19 -8.40 -9.57
N SER A 27 17.81 -9.51 -9.16
CA SER A 27 17.32 -10.36 -8.07
C SER A 27 17.37 -9.62 -6.73
N GLY A 28 18.47 -8.92 -6.45
CA GLY A 28 18.59 -8.06 -5.27
C GLY A 28 17.51 -6.96 -5.24
N SER A 29 17.27 -6.31 -6.39
CA SER A 29 16.20 -5.30 -6.51
C SER A 29 14.81 -5.91 -6.30
N ALA A 30 14.54 -7.08 -6.90
CA ALA A 30 13.27 -7.79 -6.73
C ALA A 30 13.05 -8.16 -5.25
N GLN A 31 14.07 -8.71 -4.59
CA GLN A 31 13.98 -9.06 -3.17
C GLN A 31 13.70 -7.83 -2.28
N HIS A 32 14.32 -6.70 -2.58
CA HIS A 32 14.04 -5.45 -1.88
C HIS A 32 12.60 -4.96 -2.10
N THR A 33 12.11 -4.98 -3.35
CA THR A 33 10.70 -4.64 -3.66
C THR A 33 9.72 -5.55 -2.93
N ARG A 34 10.03 -6.85 -2.83
CA ARG A 34 9.20 -7.82 -2.07
C ARG A 34 9.11 -7.45 -0.59
N GLN A 35 10.24 -7.13 0.03
CA GLN A 35 10.28 -6.68 1.43
C GLN A 35 9.42 -5.44 1.64
N ILE A 36 9.53 -4.44 0.76
CA ILE A 36 8.69 -3.23 0.82
C ILE A 36 7.20 -3.59 0.72
N ALA A 37 6.82 -4.49 -0.18
CA ALA A 37 5.44 -4.91 -0.35
C ALA A 37 4.89 -5.64 0.90
N GLU A 38 5.69 -6.52 1.50
CA GLU A 38 5.35 -7.23 2.74
C GLU A 38 5.22 -6.27 3.94
N ASP A 39 6.16 -5.34 4.09
CA ASP A 39 6.11 -4.29 5.13
C ASP A 39 4.87 -3.40 4.95
N SER A 40 4.59 -2.99 3.71
CA SER A 40 3.41 -2.18 3.37
C SER A 40 2.11 -2.94 3.63
N SER A 41 2.09 -4.25 3.42
CA SER A 41 0.93 -5.09 3.73
C SER A 41 0.69 -5.15 5.24
N ARG A 42 1.75 -5.30 6.04
CA ARG A 42 1.68 -5.21 7.51
C ARG A 42 1.21 -3.83 7.98
N ASP A 43 1.68 -2.75 7.36
CA ASP A 43 1.22 -1.39 7.67
C ASP A 43 -0.26 -1.18 7.30
N SER A 44 -0.73 -1.78 6.22
CA SER A 44 -2.15 -1.78 5.85
C SER A 44 -3.00 -2.48 6.91
N GLN A 45 -2.58 -3.67 7.37
CA GLN A 45 -3.27 -4.38 8.47
C GLN A 45 -3.33 -3.56 9.77
N ARG A 46 -2.22 -2.92 10.14
CA ARG A 46 -2.15 -2.03 11.31
C ARG A 46 -3.09 -0.83 11.16
N THR A 47 -3.15 -0.26 9.96
CA THR A 47 -4.04 0.86 9.65
C THR A 47 -5.51 0.44 9.76
N THR A 48 -5.89 -0.72 9.21
CA THR A 48 -7.25 -1.29 9.37
C THR A 48 -7.62 -1.45 10.85
N ALA A 49 -6.72 -2.00 11.68
CA ALA A 49 -6.96 -2.13 13.11
C ALA A 49 -7.13 -0.77 13.82
N SER A 50 -6.32 0.23 13.45
CA SER A 50 -6.45 1.59 13.96
C SER A 50 -7.79 2.23 13.60
N ILE A 51 -8.28 2.01 12.37
CA ILE A 51 -9.58 2.50 11.92
C ILE A 51 -10.72 1.82 12.69
N GLN A 52 -10.63 0.51 12.95
CA GLN A 52 -11.61 -0.18 13.78
C GLN A 52 -11.65 0.37 15.21
N GLN A 53 -10.48 0.67 15.81
CA GLN A 53 -10.42 1.30 17.12
C GLN A 53 -11.00 2.72 17.11
N LEU A 54 -10.76 3.50 16.05
CA LEU A 54 -11.36 4.82 15.87
C LEU A 54 -12.89 4.73 15.84
N ASN A 55 -13.45 3.78 15.09
CA ASN A 55 -14.89 3.54 15.04
C ASN A 55 -15.48 3.22 16.42
N GLN A 56 -14.79 2.41 17.22
CA GLN A 56 -15.24 2.14 18.59
C GLN A 56 -15.28 3.42 19.43
N ARG A 57 -14.23 4.25 19.38
CA ARG A 57 -14.17 5.51 20.13
C ARG A 57 -15.24 6.52 19.68
N LEU A 58 -15.55 6.56 18.39
CA LEU A 58 -16.64 7.38 17.86
C LEU A 58 -18.00 6.89 18.38
N ASN A 59 -18.23 5.58 18.42
CA ASN A 59 -19.46 5.02 19.00
C ASN A 59 -19.60 5.36 20.49
N ASP A 60 -18.54 5.16 21.28
CA ASP A 60 -18.53 5.48 22.72
C ASP A 60 -18.83 6.97 22.96
N THR A 61 -18.25 7.84 22.12
CA THR A 61 -18.47 9.30 22.21
C THR A 61 -19.89 9.68 21.78
N ALA A 62 -20.48 9.00 20.79
CA ALA A 62 -21.86 9.20 20.39
C ALA A 62 -22.84 8.79 21.50
N GLN A 63 -22.56 7.68 22.20
CA GLN A 63 -23.33 7.28 23.39
C GLN A 63 -23.20 8.29 24.53
N ALA A 64 -22.00 8.83 24.76
CA ALA A 64 -21.79 9.86 25.77
C ALA A 64 -22.61 11.12 25.47
N LEU A 65 -22.65 11.56 24.21
CA LEU A 65 -23.50 12.65 23.75
C LEU A 65 -24.99 12.35 23.86
N GLY A 66 -25.40 11.09 23.61
CA GLY A 66 -26.76 10.62 23.87
C GLY A 66 -27.21 10.89 25.32
N ARG A 67 -26.35 10.56 26.29
CA ARG A 67 -26.63 10.86 27.71
C ARG A 67 -26.73 12.36 28.00
N VAL A 68 -25.92 13.20 27.34
CA VAL A 68 -26.02 14.66 27.47
C VAL A 68 -27.36 15.17 26.93
N SER A 69 -27.85 14.61 25.82
CA SER A 69 -29.18 14.93 25.28
C SER A 69 -30.31 14.56 26.24
N GLU A 70 -30.23 13.38 26.88
CA GLU A 70 -31.18 12.94 27.92
C GLU A 70 -31.15 13.85 29.15
N GLN A 71 -29.96 14.24 29.62
CA GLN A 71 -29.82 15.20 30.71
C GLN A 71 -30.41 16.56 30.34
N GLY A 72 -30.22 17.02 29.09
CA GLY A 72 -30.87 18.23 28.57
C GLY A 72 -32.40 18.14 28.62
N GLN A 73 -32.99 16.99 28.28
CA GLN A 73 -34.43 16.76 28.41
C GLN A 73 -34.91 16.83 29.86
N GLN A 74 -34.16 16.27 30.81
CA GLN A 74 -34.49 16.36 32.24
C GLN A 74 -34.44 17.80 32.76
N ILE A 75 -33.41 18.56 32.36
CA ILE A 75 -33.31 19.99 32.72
C ILE A 75 -34.51 20.75 32.16
N GLN A 76 -34.92 20.50 30.91
CA GLN A 76 -36.09 21.15 30.32
C GLN A 76 -37.35 20.91 31.15
N SER A 77 -37.59 19.67 31.61
CA SER A 77 -38.75 19.36 32.47
C SER A 77 -38.71 20.10 33.81
N VAL A 78 -37.54 20.26 34.41
CA VAL A 78 -37.38 21.05 35.65
C VAL A 78 -37.64 22.54 35.38
N VAL A 79 -37.13 23.07 34.28
CA VAL A 79 -37.34 24.47 33.87
C VAL A 79 -38.82 24.76 33.62
N ASP A 80 -39.54 23.84 32.96
CA ASP A 80 -40.98 23.95 32.73
C ASP A 80 -41.77 23.94 34.05
N ALA A 81 -41.38 23.11 35.02
CA ALA A 81 -41.98 23.10 36.35
C ALA A 81 -41.74 24.42 37.10
N ILE A 82 -40.52 24.98 37.08
CA ILE A 82 -40.20 26.28 37.70
C ILE A 82 -41.01 27.39 37.03
N ARG A 83 -41.13 27.36 35.70
CA ARG A 83 -41.94 28.33 34.94
C ARG A 83 -43.40 28.29 35.38
N GLY A 84 -43.96 27.09 35.57
CA GLY A 84 -45.31 26.90 36.10
C GLY A 84 -45.48 27.43 37.52
N ILE A 85 -44.50 27.20 38.41
CA ILE A 85 -44.49 27.75 39.78
C ILE A 85 -44.46 29.28 39.74
N ALA A 86 -43.61 29.87 38.90
CA ALA A 86 -43.51 31.32 38.76
C ALA A 86 -44.81 31.94 38.23
N GLU A 87 -45.51 31.25 37.31
CA GLU A 87 -46.81 31.68 36.79
C GLU A 87 -47.91 31.63 37.86
N GLN A 88 -47.96 30.56 38.66
CA GLN A 88 -48.86 30.46 39.81
C GLN A 88 -48.55 31.52 40.88
N THR A 89 -47.27 31.77 41.16
CA THR A 89 -46.83 32.79 42.12
C THR A 89 -47.21 34.20 41.65
N ASN A 90 -47.09 34.46 40.35
CA ASN A 90 -47.54 35.71 39.73
C ASN A 90 -49.05 35.91 39.86
N LEU A 91 -49.86 34.86 39.67
CA LEU A 91 -51.31 34.90 39.88
C LEU A 91 -51.70 35.11 41.35
N LEU A 92 -51.00 34.46 42.28
CA LEU A 92 -51.20 34.65 43.72
C LEU A 92 -50.85 36.08 44.15
N ALA A 93 -49.75 36.62 43.65
CA ALA A 93 -49.33 37.99 43.91
C ALA A 93 -50.34 39.01 43.37
N LEU A 94 -50.90 38.77 42.18
CA LEU A 94 -51.96 39.60 41.61
C LEU A 94 -53.22 39.61 42.50
N ASN A 95 -53.66 38.44 42.96
CA ASN A 95 -54.81 38.35 43.86
C ASN A 95 -54.54 39.07 45.19
N ALA A 96 -53.33 38.94 45.74
CA ALA A 96 -52.94 39.66 46.96
C ALA A 96 -52.91 41.18 46.76
N ALA A 97 -52.43 41.67 45.61
CA ALA A 97 -52.44 43.10 45.28
C ALA A 97 -53.88 43.65 45.18
N ILE A 98 -54.80 42.88 44.57
CA ILE A 98 -56.23 43.22 44.49
C ILE A 98 -56.84 43.33 45.89
N GLU A 99 -56.60 42.36 46.77
CA GLU A 99 -57.18 42.37 48.12
C GLU A 99 -56.55 43.46 49.01
N ALA A 100 -55.25 43.74 48.84
CA ALA A 100 -54.57 44.85 49.50
C ALA A 100 -55.17 46.21 49.08
N ALA A 101 -55.47 46.41 47.79
CA ALA A 101 -56.17 47.61 47.32
C ALA A 101 -57.57 47.74 47.91
N ARG A 102 -58.27 46.60 48.10
CA ARG A 102 -59.61 46.54 48.70
C ARG A 102 -59.63 46.93 50.17
N ALA A 103 -58.55 46.65 50.91
CA ALA A 103 -58.38 47.03 52.31
C ALA A 103 -58.03 48.52 52.54
N GLY A 104 -57.81 49.29 51.46
CA GLY A 104 -57.52 50.73 51.53
C GLY A 104 -56.19 51.03 52.26
N GLU A 105 -56.19 52.00 53.17
CA GLU A 105 -54.98 52.43 53.89
C GLU A 105 -54.35 51.31 54.75
N GLN A 106 -55.15 50.38 55.26
CA GLN A 106 -54.64 49.24 56.06
C GLN A 106 -53.89 48.21 55.20
N GLY A 107 -54.13 48.18 53.88
CA GLY A 107 -53.51 47.25 52.94
C GLY A 107 -52.21 47.73 52.31
N ARG A 108 -51.77 48.97 52.56
CA ARG A 108 -50.61 49.59 51.89
C ARG A 108 -49.33 48.76 51.98
N GLY A 109 -49.02 48.23 53.17
CA GLY A 109 -47.83 47.38 53.36
C GLY A 109 -47.91 46.06 52.58
N PHE A 110 -49.10 45.45 52.52
CA PHE A 110 -49.33 44.23 51.75
C PHE A 110 -49.26 44.45 50.25
N ALA A 111 -49.71 45.62 49.76
CA ALA A 111 -49.63 45.97 48.34
C ALA A 111 -48.17 46.01 47.85
N VAL A 112 -47.27 46.62 48.62
CA VAL A 112 -45.83 46.68 48.28
C VAL A 112 -45.22 45.28 48.21
N VAL A 113 -45.53 44.41 49.17
CA VAL A 113 -45.05 43.03 49.16
C VAL A 113 -45.60 42.26 47.96
N ALA A 114 -46.88 42.43 47.63
CA ALA A 114 -47.50 41.77 46.48
C ALA A 114 -46.84 42.19 45.14
N ASP A 115 -46.55 43.48 44.97
CA ASP A 115 -45.84 43.97 43.78
C ASP A 115 -44.41 43.43 43.67
N GLU A 116 -43.67 43.32 44.79
CA GLU A 116 -42.33 42.74 44.81
C GLU A 116 -42.35 41.24 44.46
N VAL A 117 -43.30 40.48 45.00
CA VAL A 117 -43.49 39.05 44.66
C VAL A 117 -43.84 38.90 43.18
N ARG A 118 -44.67 39.80 42.63
CA ARG A 118 -45.03 39.81 41.20
C ARG A 118 -43.80 40.06 40.33
N SER A 119 -43.01 41.08 40.67
CA SER A 119 -41.75 41.42 40.00
C SER A 119 -40.76 40.24 40.03
N LEU A 120 -40.58 39.60 41.19
CA LEU A 120 -39.72 38.43 41.33
C LEU A 120 -40.19 37.26 40.46
N SER A 121 -41.50 36.98 40.44
CA SER A 121 -42.09 35.92 39.62
C SER A 121 -41.87 36.15 38.12
N GLN A 122 -42.02 37.40 37.65
CA GLN A 122 -41.74 37.78 36.26
C GLN A 122 -40.25 37.60 35.91
N ARG A 123 -39.34 38.00 36.81
CA ARG A 123 -37.89 37.77 36.65
C ARG A 123 -37.54 36.28 36.61
N THR A 124 -38.20 35.46 37.43
CA THR A 124 -38.05 34.00 37.39
C THR A 124 -38.51 33.43 36.05
N GLN A 125 -39.69 33.82 35.56
CA GLN A 125 -40.16 33.40 34.22
C GLN A 125 -39.17 33.78 33.11
N ALA A 126 -38.69 35.03 33.10
CA ALA A 126 -37.70 35.47 32.11
C ALA A 126 -36.42 34.63 32.16
N SER A 127 -35.91 34.35 33.36
CA SER A 127 -34.70 33.53 33.56
C SER A 127 -34.92 32.08 33.11
N THR A 128 -36.07 31.47 33.44
CA THR A 128 -36.42 30.12 32.97
C THR A 128 -36.54 30.06 31.43
N GLY A 129 -37.04 31.12 30.79
CA GLY A 129 -37.08 31.22 29.33
C GLY A 129 -35.69 31.24 28.70
N GLN A 130 -34.73 31.98 29.30
CA GLN A 130 -33.33 31.99 28.85
C GLN A 130 -32.65 30.62 29.03
N ILE A 131 -32.89 29.96 30.17
CA ILE A 131 -32.36 28.60 30.41
C ILE A 131 -32.93 27.61 29.39
N ALA A 132 -34.24 27.62 29.12
CA ALA A 132 -34.88 26.76 28.12
C ALA A 132 -34.24 26.96 26.72
N GLY A 133 -34.04 28.22 26.30
CA GLY A 133 -33.37 28.50 25.03
C GLY A 133 -31.92 27.99 24.96
N THR A 134 -31.19 28.07 26.08
CA THR A 134 -29.82 27.55 26.17
C THR A 134 -29.79 26.02 26.10
N VAL A 135 -30.72 25.34 26.78
CA VAL A 135 -30.87 23.88 26.75
C VAL A 135 -31.24 23.39 25.35
N GLU A 136 -32.15 24.07 24.67
CA GLU A 136 -32.53 23.72 23.30
C GLU A 136 -31.35 23.86 22.33
N SER A 137 -30.59 24.96 22.44
CA SER A 137 -29.37 25.17 21.64
C SER A 137 -28.32 24.08 21.90
N LEU A 138 -28.13 23.69 23.17
CA LEU A 138 -27.22 22.61 23.55
C LEU A 138 -27.65 21.29 22.93
N ARG A 139 -28.94 20.94 22.98
CA ARG A 139 -29.47 19.71 22.38
C ARG A 139 -29.33 19.68 20.87
N SER A 140 -29.58 20.80 20.20
CA SER A 140 -29.37 20.94 18.76
C SER A 140 -27.90 20.69 18.38
N THR A 141 -26.97 21.28 19.14
CA THR A 141 -25.52 21.09 18.95
C THR A 141 -25.11 19.63 19.19
N VAL A 142 -25.63 19.00 20.23
CA VAL A 142 -25.38 17.59 20.54
C VAL A 142 -25.89 16.69 19.40
N LYS A 143 -27.08 16.95 18.87
CA LYS A 143 -27.64 16.21 17.73
C LYS A 143 -26.75 16.32 16.50
N GLN A 144 -26.33 17.54 16.14
CA GLN A 144 -25.41 17.75 15.03
C GLN A 144 -24.08 17.01 15.21
N ALA A 145 -23.53 17.00 16.43
CA ALA A 145 -22.32 16.25 16.74
C ALA A 145 -22.51 14.74 16.55
N VAL A 146 -23.64 14.18 17.01
CA VAL A 146 -23.95 12.75 16.80
C VAL A 146 -24.08 12.42 15.30
N ASP A 147 -24.77 13.25 14.53
CA ASP A 147 -24.95 13.05 13.08
C ASP A 147 -23.59 13.06 12.34
N LEU A 148 -22.72 14.02 12.67
CA LEU A 148 -21.34 14.08 12.13
C LEU A 148 -20.52 12.84 12.49
N MET A 149 -20.68 12.34 13.71
CA MET A 149 -19.97 11.14 14.17
C MET A 149 -20.47 9.88 13.48
N GLN A 150 -21.77 9.75 13.22
CA GLN A 150 -22.31 8.64 12.43
C GLN A 150 -21.79 8.67 10.99
N ALA A 151 -21.72 9.86 10.37
CA ALA A 151 -21.11 10.03 9.06
C ALA A 151 -19.61 9.66 9.07
N ALA A 152 -18.87 10.07 10.10
CA ALA A 152 -17.46 9.71 10.28
C ALA A 152 -17.26 8.20 10.45
N CYS A 153 -18.13 7.51 11.19
CA CYS A 153 -18.11 6.05 11.30
C CYS A 153 -18.33 5.37 9.94
N GLY A 154 -19.29 5.85 9.15
CA GLY A 154 -19.55 5.34 7.80
C GLY A 154 -18.33 5.51 6.89
N GLN A 155 -17.71 6.69 6.89
CA GLN A 155 -16.51 6.95 6.11
C GLN A 155 -15.33 6.06 6.54
N ALA A 156 -15.10 5.96 7.85
CA ALA A 156 -14.05 5.10 8.40
C ALA A 156 -14.24 3.63 7.99
N GLN A 157 -15.48 3.14 7.88
CA GLN A 157 -15.75 1.78 7.42
C GLN A 157 -15.39 1.58 5.94
N VAL A 158 -15.66 2.57 5.08
CA VAL A 158 -15.25 2.55 3.67
C VAL A 158 -13.73 2.61 3.54
N ASP A 159 -13.07 3.43 4.36
CA ASP A 159 -11.61 3.57 4.38
C ASP A 159 -10.97 2.25 4.83
N ALA A 160 -11.53 1.57 5.83
CA ALA A 160 -11.05 0.25 6.27
C ALA A 160 -11.09 -0.79 5.14
N GLN A 161 -12.18 -0.83 4.36
CA GLN A 161 -12.30 -1.72 3.21
C GLN A 161 -11.27 -1.39 2.13
N SER A 162 -11.05 -0.11 1.86
CA SER A 162 -10.07 0.37 0.87
C SER A 162 -8.64 -0.03 1.26
N VAL A 163 -8.30 0.10 2.55
CA VAL A 163 -6.99 -0.31 3.09
C VAL A 163 -6.83 -1.83 3.08
N MET A 164 -7.89 -2.61 3.36
CA MET A 164 -7.84 -4.06 3.20
C MET A 164 -7.54 -4.47 1.75
N GLY A 165 -8.22 -3.85 0.78
CA GLY A 165 -7.96 -4.09 -0.64
C GLY A 165 -6.56 -3.66 -1.08
N LEU A 166 -5.97 -2.64 -0.45
CA LEU A 166 -4.55 -2.30 -0.64
C LEU A 166 -3.63 -3.41 -0.13
N GLY A 167 -3.91 -3.96 1.05
CA GLY A 167 -3.15 -5.07 1.63
C GLY A 167 -3.13 -6.32 0.74
N GLU A 168 -4.26 -6.66 0.11
CA GLU A 168 -4.36 -7.77 -0.86
C GLU A 168 -3.51 -7.51 -2.10
N ARG A 169 -3.61 -6.32 -2.71
CA ARG A 169 -2.81 -5.94 -3.89
C ARG A 169 -1.31 -5.95 -3.61
N LEU A 170 -0.90 -5.58 -2.41
CA LEU A 170 0.50 -5.67 -1.98
C LEU A 170 0.96 -7.12 -1.86
N GLY A 171 0.07 -8.03 -1.43
CA GLY A 171 0.30 -9.47 -1.48
C GLY A 171 0.50 -9.98 -2.90
N ASP A 172 -0.35 -9.56 -3.85
CA ASP A 172 -0.21 -9.90 -5.26
C ASP A 172 1.12 -9.41 -5.85
N ILE A 173 1.54 -8.18 -5.49
CA ILE A 173 2.84 -7.62 -5.89
C ILE A 173 3.98 -8.48 -5.34
N ALA A 174 3.95 -8.84 -4.06
CA ALA A 174 4.97 -9.70 -3.46
C ALA A 174 5.08 -11.05 -4.19
N GLY A 175 3.95 -11.67 -4.52
CA GLY A 175 3.89 -12.91 -5.31
C GLY A 175 4.44 -12.75 -6.73
N ALA A 176 4.06 -11.69 -7.44
CA ALA A 176 4.58 -11.42 -8.78
C ALA A 176 6.11 -11.21 -8.78
N VAL A 177 6.62 -10.50 -7.79
CA VAL A 177 8.06 -10.25 -7.60
C VAL A 177 8.82 -11.53 -7.24
N GLN A 178 8.19 -12.46 -6.50
CA GLN A 178 8.76 -13.80 -6.31
C GLN A 178 8.92 -14.53 -7.65
N GLY A 179 7.90 -14.51 -8.52
CA GLY A 179 8.00 -15.11 -9.86
C GLY A 179 9.11 -14.49 -10.72
N VAL A 180 9.35 -13.19 -10.61
CA VAL A 180 10.51 -12.53 -11.26
C VAL A 180 11.82 -13.08 -10.70
N THR A 181 11.93 -13.25 -9.38
CA THR A 181 13.13 -13.80 -8.73
C THR A 181 13.41 -15.22 -9.23
N ASP A 182 12.38 -16.06 -9.34
CA ASP A 182 12.51 -17.44 -9.83
C ASP A 182 12.95 -17.46 -11.30
N THR A 183 12.41 -16.56 -12.13
CA THR A 183 12.81 -16.41 -13.53
C THR A 183 14.27 -15.98 -13.66
N LEU A 184 14.73 -15.06 -12.81
CA LEU A 184 16.13 -14.62 -12.79
C LEU A 184 17.08 -15.75 -12.40
N ALA A 185 16.69 -16.64 -11.48
CA ALA A 185 17.46 -17.83 -11.13
C ALA A 185 17.56 -18.81 -12.31
N GLN A 186 16.48 -18.99 -13.08
CA GLN A 186 16.50 -19.80 -14.30
C GLN A 186 17.41 -19.18 -15.38
N ILE A 187 17.35 -17.86 -15.57
CA ILE A 187 18.24 -17.18 -16.52
C ILE A 187 19.71 -17.35 -16.09
N ALA A 188 20.03 -17.18 -14.81
CA ALA A 188 21.39 -17.39 -14.32
C ALA A 188 21.90 -18.81 -14.63
N THR A 189 21.06 -19.83 -14.40
CA THR A 189 21.37 -21.23 -14.74
C THR A 189 21.61 -21.40 -16.24
N ALA A 190 20.73 -20.87 -17.09
CA ALA A 190 20.86 -20.95 -18.55
C ALA A 190 22.12 -20.23 -19.06
N VAL A 191 22.53 -19.15 -18.40
CA VAL A 191 23.76 -18.41 -18.71
C VAL A 191 25.01 -19.22 -18.37
N GLU A 192 25.01 -19.97 -17.26
CA GLU A 192 26.09 -20.91 -16.92
C GLU A 192 26.21 -22.03 -17.97
N GLU A 193 25.08 -22.61 -18.40
CA GLU A 193 25.06 -23.62 -19.47
C GLU A 193 25.56 -23.05 -20.82
N GLN A 194 25.18 -21.83 -21.16
CA GLN A 194 25.68 -21.14 -22.35
C GLN A 194 27.19 -20.91 -22.30
N ALA A 195 27.72 -20.51 -21.15
CA ALA A 195 29.17 -20.33 -20.96
C ALA A 195 29.91 -21.67 -21.13
N ALA A 196 29.42 -22.75 -20.52
CA ALA A 196 29.99 -24.09 -20.68
C ALA A 196 29.96 -24.56 -22.14
N THR A 197 28.85 -24.35 -22.84
CA THR A 197 28.72 -24.68 -24.27
C THR A 197 29.70 -23.87 -25.12
N ALA A 198 29.89 -22.58 -24.80
CA ALA A 198 30.84 -21.71 -25.51
C ALA A 198 32.29 -22.21 -25.37
N ASP A 199 32.67 -22.67 -24.18
CA ASP A 199 33.98 -23.27 -23.92
C ASP A 199 34.16 -24.59 -24.68
N GLU A 200 33.13 -25.43 -24.74
CA GLU A 200 33.15 -26.67 -25.53
C GLU A 200 33.32 -26.38 -27.03
N VAL A 201 32.57 -25.41 -27.57
CA VAL A 201 32.71 -24.98 -28.96
C VAL A 201 34.12 -24.45 -29.24
N SER A 202 34.68 -23.66 -28.32
CA SER A 202 36.06 -23.17 -28.42
C SER A 202 37.07 -24.32 -28.49
N SER A 203 36.91 -25.34 -27.64
CA SER A 203 37.76 -26.55 -27.66
C SER A 203 37.62 -27.33 -28.97
N ASN A 204 36.38 -27.54 -29.44
CA ASN A 204 36.12 -28.24 -30.70
C ASN A 204 36.75 -27.52 -31.90
N ILE A 205 36.72 -26.18 -31.93
CA ILE A 205 37.39 -25.38 -32.97
C ILE A 205 38.91 -25.62 -32.93
N GLN A 206 39.53 -25.65 -31.75
CA GLN A 206 40.97 -25.94 -31.63
C GLN A 206 41.31 -27.35 -32.13
N GLN A 207 40.46 -28.34 -31.86
CA GLN A 207 40.67 -29.72 -32.35
C GLN A 207 40.55 -29.81 -33.87
N VAL A 208 39.58 -29.11 -34.47
CA VAL A 208 39.41 -29.04 -35.93
C VAL A 208 40.62 -28.37 -36.57
N ASP A 209 41.15 -27.31 -35.98
CA ASP A 209 42.36 -26.65 -36.46
C ASP A 209 43.57 -27.61 -36.45
N GLN A 210 43.82 -28.29 -35.33
CA GLN A 210 44.89 -29.29 -35.26
C GLN A 210 44.71 -30.44 -36.25
N ALA A 211 43.47 -30.83 -36.57
CA ALA A 211 43.17 -31.81 -37.60
C ALA A 211 43.46 -31.26 -39.01
N ALA A 212 43.12 -30.00 -39.28
CA ALA A 212 43.39 -29.33 -40.55
C ALA A 212 44.89 -29.18 -40.82
N VAL A 213 45.68 -28.80 -39.80
CA VAL A 213 47.15 -28.75 -39.88
C VAL A 213 47.73 -30.12 -40.23
N ARG A 214 47.30 -31.19 -39.54
CA ARG A 214 47.73 -32.56 -39.83
C ARG A 214 47.35 -33.02 -41.24
N LEU A 215 46.16 -32.65 -41.71
CA LEU A 215 45.69 -32.91 -43.08
C LEU A 215 46.57 -32.22 -44.12
N LEU A 216 46.96 -30.96 -43.89
CA LEU A 216 47.84 -30.21 -44.78
C LEU A 216 49.23 -30.85 -44.86
N ASP A 217 49.79 -31.27 -43.73
CA ASP A 217 51.08 -31.96 -43.69
C ASP A 217 51.00 -33.34 -44.35
N GLY A 218 49.91 -34.08 -44.14
CA GLY A 218 49.63 -35.33 -44.85
C GLY A 218 49.55 -35.13 -46.37
N ALA A 219 48.83 -34.10 -46.84
CA ALA A 219 48.72 -33.78 -48.26
C ALA A 219 50.08 -33.40 -48.86
N ARG A 220 50.94 -32.67 -48.13
CA ARG A 220 52.32 -32.40 -48.54
C ARG A 220 53.14 -33.68 -48.66
N ALA A 221 53.03 -34.60 -47.70
CA ALA A 221 53.72 -35.88 -47.76
C ALA A 221 53.26 -36.75 -48.94
N VAL A 222 51.95 -36.77 -49.22
CA VAL A 222 51.37 -37.46 -50.38
C VAL A 222 51.89 -36.87 -51.70
N ASN A 223 51.92 -35.54 -51.83
CA ASN A 223 52.49 -34.88 -53.01
C ASN A 223 53.96 -35.25 -53.22
N GLN A 224 54.78 -35.21 -52.16
CA GLN A 224 56.18 -35.62 -52.24
C GLN A 224 56.36 -37.10 -52.64
N ALA A 225 55.50 -37.98 -52.14
CA ALA A 225 55.51 -39.38 -52.51
C ALA A 225 55.12 -39.57 -53.99
N ALA A 226 54.12 -38.84 -54.47
CA ALA A 226 53.70 -38.84 -55.87
C ALA A 226 54.81 -38.35 -56.82
N ASP A 227 55.52 -37.27 -56.45
CA ASP A 227 56.67 -36.78 -57.22
C ASP A 227 57.77 -37.85 -57.33
N ARG A 228 58.15 -38.49 -56.21
CA ARG A 228 59.14 -39.58 -56.20
C ARG A 228 58.70 -40.79 -57.03
N LEU A 229 57.41 -41.15 -56.97
CA LEU A 229 56.83 -42.21 -57.79
C LEU A 229 56.90 -41.85 -59.29
N GLY A 230 56.61 -40.60 -59.63
CA GLY A 230 56.74 -40.06 -60.98
C GLY A 230 58.18 -40.13 -61.50
N GLU A 231 59.16 -39.74 -60.68
CA GLU A 231 60.59 -39.86 -61.01
C GLU A 231 61.01 -41.32 -61.19
N GLY A 232 60.64 -42.20 -60.26
CA GLY A 232 60.95 -43.63 -60.33
C GLY A 232 60.34 -44.31 -61.57
N SER A 233 59.11 -43.96 -61.93
CA SER A 233 58.45 -44.44 -63.15
C SER A 233 59.18 -44.01 -64.41
N ARG A 234 59.61 -42.73 -64.50
CA ARG A 234 60.43 -42.24 -65.62
C ARG A 234 61.78 -42.97 -65.71
N ALA A 235 62.44 -43.19 -64.58
CA ALA A 235 63.71 -43.91 -64.53
C ALA A 235 63.56 -45.37 -64.98
N LEU A 236 62.51 -46.06 -64.53
CA LEU A 236 62.21 -47.42 -64.95
C LEU A 236 61.92 -47.49 -66.46
N SER A 237 61.10 -46.58 -66.98
CA SER A 237 60.78 -46.49 -68.40
C SER A 237 62.04 -46.28 -69.25
N ALA A 238 62.93 -45.38 -68.83
CA ALA A 238 64.22 -45.15 -69.49
C ALA A 238 65.11 -46.41 -69.49
N ASN A 239 65.19 -47.14 -68.37
CA ASN A 239 65.92 -48.39 -68.31
C ASN A 239 65.33 -49.46 -69.25
N THR A 240 64.01 -49.64 -69.27
CA THR A 240 63.36 -50.60 -70.17
C THR A 240 63.55 -50.26 -71.64
N ALA A 241 63.53 -48.97 -72.01
CA ALA A 241 63.83 -48.52 -73.37
C ALA A 241 65.28 -48.85 -73.77
N ARG A 242 66.23 -48.74 -72.83
CA ARG A 242 67.63 -49.10 -73.05
C ARG A 242 67.84 -50.60 -73.27
N PHE A 243 67.08 -51.46 -72.59
CA PHE A 243 67.12 -52.91 -72.78
C PHE A 243 66.45 -53.38 -74.07
N ASN A 244 65.54 -52.60 -74.66
CA ASN A 244 64.89 -52.90 -75.95
C ASN A 244 65.72 -52.47 -77.19
N LEU A 245 66.87 -51.82 -76.99
CA LEU A 245 67.76 -51.32 -78.05
C LEU A 245 69.07 -52.14 -78.19
N GLY A 246 69.20 -53.25 -77.47
CA GLY A 246 70.28 -54.23 -77.61
C GLY A 246 69.71 -55.60 -77.98
#